data_AF-A0A1F4QDP4-F1
#
_entry.id   AF-A0A1F4QDP4-F1
#
_cell.length_a   1.000
_cell.length_b   1.000
_cell.length_c   1.000
_cell.angle_alpha   90.00
_cell.angle_beta   90.00
_cell.angle_gamma   90.00
#
_symmetry.space_group_name_H-M   'P 1'
#
loop_
_entity.id
_entity.type
_entity.pdbx_description
1 polymer ?
#
loop_
_entity_poly.entity_id
_entity_poly.type
_entity_poly.pdbx_seq_one_letter_code
_entity_poly.pdbx_strand_id
1 'polypeptide(L)' 'MGKLGNISGKEAVGAFQKAGWQTLGQVGSHLVMVKSGVRANLSVPQHKELSVGTLRALIRHSGLTVDQFLALL' A
#
# COMPACT_ATOMS: atom_id res chain seq x y z
N MET A 1 -19.55 6.31 -2.02
CA MET A 1 -18.24 5.63 -1.90
C MET A 1 -17.23 6.42 -2.72
N GLY A 2 -16.13 6.90 -2.12
CA GLY A 2 -15.08 7.59 -2.87
C GLY A 2 -14.21 6.62 -3.65
N LYS A 3 -13.36 7.12 -4.56
CA LYS A 3 -12.44 6.33 -5.41
C LYS A 3 -11.56 5.28 -4.68
N LEU A 4 -11.44 5.35 -3.36
CA LEU A 4 -10.55 4.54 -2.52
C LEU A 4 -11.29 3.66 -1.48
N GLY A 5 -12.60 3.40 -1.66
CA GLY A 5 -13.35 2.51 -0.78
C GLY A 5 -13.17 1.02 -1.11
N ASN A 6 -13.45 0.13 -0.15
CA ASN A 6 -13.44 -1.34 -0.32
C ASN A 6 -12.08 -1.97 -0.69
N ILE A 7 -10.96 -1.32 -0.39
CA ILE A 7 -9.63 -1.86 -0.70
C ILE A 7 -9.04 -2.51 0.55
N SER A 8 -8.76 -3.81 0.47
CA SER A 8 -8.11 -4.58 1.52
C SER A 8 -6.62 -4.29 1.60
N GLY A 9 -6.01 -4.64 2.74
CA GLY A 9 -4.56 -4.58 2.90
C GLY A 9 -3.81 -5.45 1.88
N LYS A 10 -4.40 -6.58 1.51
CA LYS A 10 -3.82 -7.52 0.54
C LYS A 10 -3.80 -6.95 -0.88
N GLU A 11 -4.89 -6.32 -1.30
CA GLU A 11 -4.97 -5.64 -2.60
C GLU A 11 -3.98 -4.47 -2.67
N ALA A 12 -3.88 -3.67 -1.61
CA ALA A 12 -2.92 -2.58 -1.55
C ALA A 12 -1.47 -3.09 -1.66
N VAL A 13 -1.12 -4.18 -0.97
CA VAL A 13 0.19 -4.83 -1.11
C VAL A 13 0.45 -5.26 -2.55
N GLY A 14 -0.52 -5.88 -3.22
CA GLY A 14 -0.39 -6.30 -4.62
C GLY A 14 -0.11 -5.12 -5.57
N ALA A 15 -0.82 -4.01 -5.39
CA ALA A 15 -0.59 -2.79 -6.16
C ALA A 15 0.82 -2.20 -5.90
N PHE A 16 1.26 -2.15 -4.64
CA PHE A 16 2.62 -1.69 -4.31
C PHE A 16 3.69 -2.64 -4.87
N GLN A 17 3.46 -3.95 -4.90
CA GLN A 17 4.37 -4.91 -5.52
C GLN A 17 4.54 -4.64 -7.02
N LYS A 18 3.44 -4.41 -7.75
CA LYS A 18 3.48 -3.99 -9.17
C LYS A 18 4.23 -2.67 -9.36
N ALA A 19 4.21 -1.77 -8.37
CA ALA A 19 5.01 -0.54 -8.34
C ALA A 19 6.49 -0.74 -7.94
N GLY A 20 6.95 -1.98 -7.79
CA GLY A 20 8.33 -2.35 -7.47
C GLY A 20 8.67 -2.39 -5.98
N TRP A 21 7.67 -2.37 -5.10
CA TRP A 21 7.89 -2.66 -3.68
C TRP A 21 8.00 -4.17 -3.43
N GLN A 22 8.79 -4.56 -2.45
CA GLN A 22 9.06 -5.94 -2.11
C GLN A 22 8.73 -6.17 -0.63
N THR A 23 8.16 -7.32 -0.32
CA THR A 23 7.83 -7.68 1.07
C THR A 23 9.11 -8.01 1.84
N LEU A 24 9.30 -7.34 2.98
CA LEU A 24 10.44 -7.57 3.87
C LEU A 24 10.08 -8.56 4.99
N GLY A 25 8.86 -8.45 5.53
CA GLY A 25 8.41 -9.25 6.65
C GLY A 25 7.11 -8.71 7.23
N GLN A 26 6.66 -9.27 8.35
CA GLN A 26 5.41 -8.91 9.00
C GLN A 26 5.63 -8.65 10.50
N VAL A 27 5.00 -7.60 11.03
CA VAL A 27 5.00 -7.27 12.46
C VAL A 27 3.54 -7.13 12.90
N GLY A 28 3.06 -8.09 13.69
CA GLY A 28 1.63 -8.17 14.04
C GLY A 28 0.76 -8.28 12.78
N SER A 29 -0.22 -7.38 12.64
CA SER A 29 -1.08 -7.31 11.44
C SER A 29 -0.49 -6.47 10.29
N HIS A 30 0.73 -5.93 10.43
CA HIS A 30 1.30 -5.04 9.42
C HIS A 30 2.35 -5.75 8.57
N LEU A 31 2.18 -5.71 7.25
CA LEU A 31 3.19 -6.18 6.30
C LEU A 31 4.14 -5.04 5.97
N VAL A 32 5.43 -5.25 6.18
CA VAL A 32 6.49 -4.28 5.89
C VAL A 32 7.00 -4.51 4.47
N MET A 33 7.06 -3.45 3.68
CA MET A 33 7.57 -3.46 2.31
C MET A 33 8.71 -2.45 2.13
N VAL A 34 9.67 -2.79 1.27
CA VAL A 34 10.84 -1.98 0.91
C VAL A 34 10.96 -1.84 -0.60
N LYS A 35 11.66 -0.82 -1.08
CA LYS A 35 11.95 -0.65 -2.52
C LYS A 35 13.40 -0.21 -2.70
N SER A 36 14.11 -0.87 -3.61
CA SER A 36 15.51 -0.52 -3.90
C SER A 36 15.62 0.95 -4.31
N GLY A 37 16.63 1.64 -3.79
CA GLY A 37 16.83 3.08 -4.01
C GLY A 37 15.88 4.01 -3.23
N VAL A 38 14.93 3.47 -2.47
CA VAL A 38 14.01 4.26 -1.62
C VAL A 38 14.35 4.03 -0.15
N ARG A 39 14.78 5.08 0.54
CA ARG A 39 15.12 5.03 1.98
C ARG A 39 13.87 5.17 2.86
N ALA A 40 12.85 4.37 2.59
CA ALA A 40 11.61 4.33 3.37
C ALA A 40 10.97 2.94 3.29
N ASN A 41 10.28 2.56 4.36
CA ASN A 41 9.49 1.33 4.41
C ASN A 41 8.00 1.68 4.37
N LEU A 42 7.20 0.89 3.67
CA LEU A 42 5.75 0.93 3.81
C LEU A 42 5.31 -0.12 4.81
N SER A 43 4.48 0.28 5.77
CA SER A 43 3.86 -0.63 6.74
C SER A 43 2.37 -0.70 6.46
N VAL A 44 1.93 -1.76 5.79
CA VAL A 44 0.56 -1.92 5.28
C VAL A 44 -0.26 -2.81 6.22
N PRO A 45 -1.31 -2.29 6.90
CA PRO A 45 -2.18 -3.11 7.73
C PRO A 45 -2.92 -4.16 6.90
N GLN A 46 -2.90 -5.43 7.32
CA GLN A 46 -3.53 -6.56 6.63
C GLN A 46 -4.98 -6.75 7.08
N HIS A 47 -5.81 -5.71 6.94
CA HIS A 47 -7.23 -5.74 7.28
C HIS A 47 -8.08 -6.02 6.04
N LYS A 48 -9.34 -6.45 6.24
CA LYS A 48 -10.31 -6.70 5.15
C LYS A 48 -10.61 -5.42 4.35
N GLU A 49 -10.58 -4.27 5.00
CA GLU A 49 -10.71 -2.96 4.36
C GLU A 49 -9.79 -1.98 5.09
N LEU A 50 -9.08 -1.17 4.32
CA LEU A 50 -8.30 -0.04 4.83
C LEU A 50 -9.14 1.22 4.85
N SER A 51 -8.99 2.03 5.89
CA SER A 51 -9.59 3.36 5.89
C SER A 51 -9.03 4.20 4.73
N VAL A 52 -9.86 5.07 4.15
CA VAL A 52 -9.44 5.97 3.06
C VAL A 52 -8.23 6.83 3.47
N GLY A 53 -8.18 7.28 4.73
CA GLY A 53 -7.06 8.07 5.25
C GLY A 53 -5.76 7.27 5.28
N THR A 54 -5.81 6.03 5.78
CA THR A 54 -4.67 5.11 5.78
C THR A 54 -4.17 4.85 4.37
N LEU A 55 -5.09 4.51 3.45
CA LEU A 55 -4.71 4.20 2.08
C LEU A 55 -4.10 5.40 1.35
N ARG A 56 -4.67 6.61 1.52
CA ARG A 56 -4.08 7.84 0.97
C ARG A 56 -2.69 8.11 1.51
N ALA A 57 -2.48 7.91 2.82
CA ALA A 57 -1.16 8.08 3.42
C ALA A 57 -0.14 7.10 2.79
N LEU A 58 -0.49 5.83 2.67
CA LEU A 58 0.37 4.81 2.05
C LEU A 58 0.70 5.14 0.59
N ILE A 59 -0.28 5.53 -0.21
CA ILE A 59 -0.08 5.96 -1.61
C ILE A 59 0.89 7.14 -1.70
N ARG A 60 0.73 8.14 -0.82
CA ARG A 60 1.64 9.30 -0.76
C ARG A 60 3.06 8.86 -0.38
N HIS A 61 3.20 8.01 0.63
CA HIS A 61 4.50 7.51 1.09
C HIS A 61 5.17 6.60 0.04
N SER A 62 4.39 5.92 -0.81
CA SER A 62 4.92 5.10 -1.89
C SER A 62 5.40 5.91 -3.09
N GLY A 63 5.16 7.24 -3.09
CA GLY A 63 5.48 8.13 -4.21
C GLY A 63 4.52 8.01 -5.40
N LEU A 64 3.34 7.41 -5.21
CA LEU A 64 2.33 7.27 -6.26
C LEU A 64 1.27 8.36 -6.13
N THR A 65 0.62 8.69 -7.25
CA THR A 65 -0.69 9.36 -7.20
C THR A 65 -1.80 8.34 -6.95
N VAL A 66 -2.98 8.84 -6.57
CA VAL A 66 -4.17 7.97 -6.40
C VAL A 66 -4.50 7.25 -7.70
N ASP A 67 -4.49 7.93 -8.84
CA ASP A 67 -4.85 7.30 -10.11
C ASP A 67 -3.79 6.28 -10.57
N GLN A 68 -2.50 6.53 -10.31
CA GLN A 68 -1.44 5.54 -10.55
C GLN A 68 -1.62 4.29 -9.69
N PHE A 69 -1.96 4.45 -8.41
CA PHE A 69 -2.23 3.32 -7.54
C PHE A 69 -3.45 2.52 -8.01
N LEU A 70 -4.54 3.20 -8.38
CA LEU A 70 -5.76 2.56 -8.86
C LEU A 70 -5.54 1.77 -10.16
N ALA A 71 -4.67 2.25 -11.04
CA ALA A 71 -4.28 1.52 -12.26
C ALA A 71 -3.48 0.23 -11.97
N LEU A 72 -3.00 0.06 -10.74
CA LEU A 72 -2.22 -1.11 -10.30
C LEU A 72 -3.03 -2.07 -9.42
N LEU A 73 -4.29 -1.76 -9.08
CA LEU A 73 -5.14 -2.72 -8.37
C LEU A 73 -5.40 -3.96 -9.24
#